data_AF-A0A7C1B0A0-F1
#
_entry.id   AF-A0A7C1B0A0-F1
#
_cell.length_a   1.000
_cell.length_b   1.000
_cell.length_c   1.000
_cell.angle_alpha   90.00
_cell.angle_beta   90.00
_cell.angle_gamma   90.00
#
_symmetry.space_group_name_H-M   'P 1'
#
loop_
_entity.id
_entity.type
_entity.pdbx_description
1 polymer ?
#
loop_
_entity_poly.entity_id
_entity_poly.type
_entity_poly.pdbx_seq_one_letter_code
_entity_poly.pdbx_strand_id
1 'polypeptide(L)'
;MINTGILSRIATICFLLVIALILRTITDNHIVNTHIGSLLGITYAVLLIVTGWRLYEKESRLAPVFPGCGILLLFLVVLETHIRFGSPSSIWAYTIIFIASTFVFAMSLRYKASFLIYLAVPGAATIAMAIDFPSPAYPILGAFLLAANIAASYAFKRRARYGYLRGFTLVISVSFWLLWASKIDTIYSYYANRSINELYPAWFFVMLFLFWGVYVTTVILEVIKKEPQLDFFESFLPTLSAAGAFWAGHTVPAAWFGDGRWFDVTVVIIAAGHLALAWWLAGHDRERARGSNVFALAGTCLIVLTSATVIRDIGLVLPVWSAGACVLVLLSAKWHNEGIRITSYLLQLTACIVAIMSGAMTVPSSLPLSGGLAAAGLACFSLLQYRWSRIHKPVPTYSFYFSKIDKNDHSAVILLLIGLLNVFYFAQFGLYEIFSRVTTDWRPSLQSGQSLTINLSAIVLMFIALQEKDKEIIVVAAAVALIGMTKVFVFDMFSIKGVPLVLSVFSSGAVAAVGSVITGRWQKKETT
;
A
#
# COMPACT_ATOMS: atom_id res chain seq x y z
N MET A 1 41.30 2.31 17.67
CA MET A 1 40.91 1.74 18.98
C MET A 1 39.74 0.79 18.79
N ILE A 2 39.98 -0.52 18.84
CA ILE A 2 38.91 -1.53 18.81
C ILE A 2 38.19 -1.45 20.16
N ASN A 3 36.88 -1.21 20.15
CA ASN A 3 36.07 -1.01 21.34
C ASN A 3 36.04 -2.31 22.16
N THR A 4 36.83 -2.39 23.24
CA THR A 4 37.01 -3.60 24.08
C THR A 4 35.70 -4.20 24.58
N GLY A 5 34.65 -3.38 24.71
CA GLY A 5 33.30 -3.82 25.05
C GLY A 5 32.61 -4.68 23.98
N ILE A 6 32.93 -4.50 22.70
CA ILE A 6 32.37 -5.33 21.61
C ILE A 6 33.01 -6.73 21.63
N LEU A 7 34.34 -6.80 21.79
CA LEU A 7 35.07 -8.06 21.84
C LEU A 7 34.62 -8.93 23.03
N SER A 8 34.41 -8.32 24.20
CA SER A 8 33.87 -9.00 25.39
C SER A 8 32.46 -9.56 25.16
N ARG A 9 31.59 -8.83 24.45
CA ARG A 9 30.24 -9.33 24.09
C ARG A 9 30.31 -10.50 23.12
N ILE A 10 31.15 -10.41 22.09
CA ILE A 10 31.35 -11.51 21.12
C ILE A 10 31.89 -12.76 21.84
N ALA A 11 32.92 -12.61 22.68
CA ALA A 11 33.46 -13.72 23.45
C ALA A 11 32.38 -14.38 24.34
N THR A 12 31.56 -13.57 25.01
CA THR A 12 30.45 -14.08 25.84
C THR A 12 29.42 -14.84 24.99
N ILE A 13 29.03 -14.32 23.83
CA ILE A 13 28.13 -15.01 22.89
C ILE A 13 28.73 -16.36 22.49
N CYS A 14 30.01 -16.40 22.12
CA CYS A 14 30.70 -17.64 21.76
C CYS A 14 30.66 -18.67 22.90
N PHE A 15 30.99 -18.28 24.13
CA PHE A 15 30.93 -19.19 25.28
C PHE A 15 29.52 -19.72 25.56
N LEU A 16 28.51 -18.85 25.48
CA LEU A 16 27.11 -19.26 25.66
C LEU A 16 26.64 -20.23 24.58
N LEU A 17 27.07 -20.02 23.33
CA LEU A 17 26.75 -20.89 22.20
C LEU A 17 27.50 -22.23 22.27
N VAL A 18 28.73 -22.27 22.77
CA VAL A 18 29.47 -23.54 22.98
C VAL A 18 28.69 -24.46 23.93
N ILE A 19 28.15 -23.93 25.03
CA ILE A 19 27.33 -24.73 25.95
C ILE A 19 26.07 -25.25 25.24
N ALA A 20 25.39 -24.41 24.46
CA ALA A 20 24.24 -24.83 23.66
C ALA A 20 24.60 -25.93 22.66
N LEU A 21 25.77 -25.81 22.01
CA LEU A 21 26.29 -26.80 21.06
C LEU A 21 26.60 -28.12 21.76
N ILE A 22 27.22 -28.10 22.94
CA ILE A 22 27.48 -29.31 23.74
C ILE A 22 26.16 -30.02 24.08
N LEU A 23 25.16 -29.29 24.55
CA LEU A 23 23.83 -29.86 24.84
C LEU A 23 23.19 -30.48 23.59
N ARG A 24 23.33 -29.81 22.44
CA ARG A 24 22.88 -30.34 21.15
C ARG A 24 23.64 -31.61 20.77
N THR A 25 24.96 -31.63 20.85
CA THR A 25 25.81 -32.79 20.52
C THR A 25 25.52 -34.00 21.41
N ILE A 26 25.27 -33.79 22.71
CA ILE A 26 24.87 -34.86 23.63
C ILE A 26 23.54 -35.49 23.19
N THR A 27 22.60 -34.66 22.73
CA THR A 27 21.29 -35.11 22.24
C THR A 27 21.40 -35.81 20.89
N ASP A 28 22.15 -35.24 19.95
CA ASP A 28 22.36 -35.78 18.60
C ASP A 28 23.11 -37.13 18.62
N ASN A 29 24.02 -37.33 19.58
CA ASN A 29 24.73 -38.61 19.76
C ASN A 29 23.94 -39.65 20.58
N HIS A 30 22.65 -39.41 20.86
CA HIS A 30 21.79 -40.29 21.64
C HIS A 30 22.29 -40.64 23.05
N ILE A 31 23.19 -39.83 23.63
CA ILE A 31 23.65 -40.00 25.02
C ILE A 31 22.47 -39.71 25.98
N VAL A 32 21.60 -38.78 25.58
CA VAL A 32 20.38 -38.42 26.29
C VAL A 32 19.20 -38.49 25.31
N ASN A 33 18.05 -38.96 25.78
CA ASN A 33 16.82 -38.99 24.98
C ASN A 33 16.45 -37.58 24.49
N THR A 34 15.95 -37.48 23.26
CA THR A 34 15.51 -36.23 22.62
C THR A 34 14.55 -35.40 23.47
N HIS A 35 13.62 -36.02 24.21
CA HIS A 35 12.73 -35.28 25.12
C HIS A 35 13.48 -34.61 26.28
N ILE A 36 14.46 -35.31 26.87
CA ILE A 36 15.27 -34.79 27.96
C ILE A 36 16.24 -33.74 27.44
N GLY A 37 16.86 -33.96 26.27
CA GLY A 37 17.71 -32.98 25.60
C GLY A 37 16.95 -31.67 25.29
N SER A 38 15.71 -31.78 24.82
CA SER A 38 14.82 -30.63 24.56
C SER A 38 14.50 -29.86 25.84
N LEU A 39 14.17 -30.57 26.93
CA LEU A 39 13.90 -29.97 28.24
C LEU A 39 15.14 -29.25 28.79
N LEU A 40 16.33 -29.86 28.65
CA LEU A 40 17.60 -29.24 29.05
C LEU A 40 17.88 -27.97 28.24
N GLY A 41 17.64 -27.99 26.92
CA GLY A 41 17.78 -26.84 26.05
C GLY A 41 16.85 -25.69 26.42
N ILE A 42 15.56 -25.97 26.66
CA ILE A 42 14.57 -24.99 27.13
C ILE A 42 14.98 -24.43 28.49
N THR A 43 15.38 -25.29 29.42
CA THR A 43 15.78 -24.89 30.77
C THR A 43 17.01 -23.98 30.73
N TYR A 44 18.02 -24.33 29.92
CA TYR A 44 19.20 -23.50 29.72
C TYR A 44 18.84 -22.12 29.16
N ALA A 45 17.98 -22.08 28.13
CA ALA A 45 17.52 -20.82 27.55
C ALA A 45 16.76 -19.94 28.56
N VAL A 46 15.89 -20.53 29.38
CA VAL A 46 15.17 -19.83 30.47
C VAL A 46 16.15 -19.29 31.52
N LEU A 47 17.15 -20.08 31.93
CA LEU A 47 18.19 -19.63 32.86
C LEU A 47 18.95 -18.41 32.32
N LEU A 48 19.27 -18.37 31.02
CA LEU A 48 19.90 -17.21 30.39
C LEU A 48 18.99 -15.97 30.43
N ILE A 49 17.68 -16.13 30.22
CA ILE A 49 16.72 -15.02 30.32
C ILE A 49 16.63 -14.50 31.76
N VAL A 50 16.50 -15.38 32.75
CA VAL A 50 16.37 -15.01 34.17
C VAL A 50 17.67 -14.38 34.70
N THR A 51 18.83 -14.92 34.35
CA THR A 51 20.13 -14.32 34.71
C THR A 51 20.31 -12.95 34.08
N GLY A 52 19.82 -12.75 32.86
CA GLY A 52 19.72 -11.45 32.21
C GLY A 52 19.03 -10.39 33.07
N TRP A 53 17.90 -10.74 33.70
CA TRP A 53 17.17 -9.83 34.59
C TRP A 53 18.06 -9.31 35.73
N ARG A 54 18.75 -10.22 36.43
CA ARG A 54 19.64 -9.87 37.56
C ARG A 54 20.84 -9.06 37.09
N LEU A 55 21.37 -9.31 35.90
CA LEU A 55 22.48 -8.55 35.34
C LEU A 55 22.07 -7.13 34.95
N TYR A 56 20.82 -6.93 34.51
CA TYR A 56 20.28 -5.59 34.30
C TYR A 56 20.11 -4.81 35.60
N GLU A 57 19.68 -5.45 36.69
CA GLU A 57 19.62 -4.82 38.02
C GLU A 57 20.99 -4.37 38.51
N LYS A 58 22.05 -5.10 38.13
CA LYS A 58 23.45 -4.76 38.45
C LYS A 58 24.13 -3.84 37.42
N GLU A 59 23.37 -3.29 36.47
CA GLU A 59 23.87 -2.40 35.40
C GLU A 59 25.06 -2.97 34.60
N SER A 60 25.14 -4.30 34.48
CA SER A 60 26.25 -4.95 33.77
C SER A 60 26.22 -4.65 32.27
N ARG A 61 27.38 -4.37 31.68
CA ARG A 61 27.52 -4.16 30.22
C ARG A 61 27.19 -5.38 29.37
N LEU A 62 27.19 -6.58 29.97
CA LEU A 62 26.86 -7.86 29.35
C LEU A 62 25.39 -8.24 29.50
N ALA A 63 24.61 -7.51 30.30
CA ALA A 63 23.19 -7.75 30.54
C ALA A 63 22.34 -7.98 29.27
N PRO A 64 22.53 -7.29 28.12
CA PRO A 64 21.74 -7.58 26.91
C PRO A 64 22.07 -8.90 26.22
N VAL A 65 23.27 -9.45 26.43
CA VAL A 65 23.72 -10.66 25.73
C VAL A 65 22.97 -11.89 26.23
N PHE A 66 22.81 -12.03 27.54
CA PHE A 66 22.18 -13.20 28.17
C PHE A 66 20.72 -13.42 27.74
N PRO A 67 19.78 -12.47 27.92
CA PRO A 67 18.40 -12.65 27.49
C PRO A 67 18.27 -12.62 25.96
N GLY A 68 19.21 -11.98 25.25
CA GLY A 68 19.24 -12.02 23.79
C GLY A 68 19.56 -13.41 23.24
N CYS A 69 20.64 -14.04 23.72
CA CYS A 69 20.96 -15.43 23.38
C CYS A 69 19.89 -16.39 23.91
N GLY A 70 19.40 -16.17 25.13
CA GLY A 70 18.37 -16.99 25.75
C GLY A 70 17.08 -17.05 24.94
N ILE A 71 16.54 -15.90 24.51
CA ILE A 71 15.29 -15.89 23.73
C ILE A 71 15.46 -16.51 22.33
N LEU A 72 16.60 -16.25 21.66
CA LEU A 72 16.90 -16.87 20.36
C LEU A 72 17.07 -18.38 20.45
N LEU A 73 17.79 -18.87 21.46
CA LEU A 73 17.95 -20.30 21.69
C LEU A 73 16.61 -20.95 22.04
N LEU A 74 15.78 -20.29 22.85
CA LEU A 74 14.44 -20.79 23.18
C LEU A 74 13.59 -20.95 21.92
N PHE A 75 13.59 -19.94 21.06
CA PHE A 75 12.89 -19.97 19.77
C PHE A 75 13.36 -21.13 18.88
N LEU A 76 14.67 -21.31 18.74
CA LEU A 76 15.24 -22.40 17.95
C LEU A 76 14.90 -23.77 18.52
N VAL A 77 15.10 -23.98 19.83
CA VAL A 77 14.85 -25.27 20.49
C VAL A 77 13.36 -25.62 20.43
N VAL A 78 12.46 -24.69 20.76
CA VAL A 78 11.01 -24.96 20.71
C VAL A 78 10.56 -25.27 19.28
N LEU A 79 11.04 -24.53 18.28
CA LEU A 79 10.67 -24.76 16.89
C LEU A 79 11.21 -26.10 16.36
N GLU A 80 12.49 -26.40 16.61
CA GLU A 80 13.14 -27.64 16.17
C GLU A 80 12.45 -28.85 16.79
N THR A 81 12.13 -28.79 18.08
CA THR A 81 11.52 -29.90 18.81
C THR A 81 10.08 -30.13 18.41
N HIS A 82 9.32 -29.04 18.20
CA HIS A 82 7.96 -29.12 17.66
C HIS A 82 7.93 -29.74 16.25
N ILE A 83 8.73 -29.23 15.31
CA ILE A 83 8.71 -29.68 13.91
C ILE A 83 9.28 -31.09 13.74
N ARG A 84 10.40 -31.42 14.40
CA ARG A 84 11.09 -32.70 14.18
C ARG A 84 10.57 -33.83 15.04
N PHE A 85 10.14 -33.55 16.26
CA PHE A 85 9.82 -34.57 17.25
C PHE A 85 8.33 -34.57 17.65
N GLY A 86 7.51 -33.65 17.13
CA GLY A 86 6.09 -33.55 17.47
C GLY A 86 5.82 -33.25 18.95
N SER A 87 6.84 -32.77 19.67
CA SER A 87 6.81 -32.50 21.11
C SER A 87 7.66 -31.26 21.40
N PRO A 88 7.14 -30.23 22.05
CA PRO A 88 5.82 -30.11 22.67
C PRO A 88 4.67 -29.95 21.65
N SER A 89 3.42 -30.18 22.09
CA SER A 89 2.23 -29.90 21.26
C SER A 89 2.15 -28.40 20.92
N SER A 90 1.43 -28.02 19.86
CA SER A 90 1.36 -26.62 19.41
C SER A 90 0.96 -25.66 20.53
N ILE A 91 -0.05 -26.02 21.35
CA ILE A 91 -0.51 -25.21 22.48
C ILE A 91 0.64 -24.93 23.47
N TRP A 92 1.44 -25.94 23.80
CA TRP A 92 2.56 -25.79 24.71
C TRP A 92 3.71 -25.01 24.09
N ALA A 93 4.00 -25.22 22.80
CA ALA A 93 4.99 -24.44 22.06
C ALA A 93 4.64 -22.94 22.08
N TYR A 94 3.40 -22.59 21.75
CA TYR A 94 2.88 -21.22 21.84
C TYR A 94 2.98 -20.65 23.25
N THR A 95 2.60 -21.42 24.27
CA THR A 95 2.61 -20.97 25.67
C THR A 95 4.03 -20.65 26.14
N ILE A 96 5.01 -21.51 25.84
CA ILE A 96 6.42 -21.30 26.21
C ILE A 96 6.96 -20.01 25.56
N ILE A 97 6.72 -19.84 24.26
CA ILE A 97 7.17 -18.66 23.52
C ILE A 97 6.45 -17.40 24.04
N PHE A 98 5.15 -17.46 24.31
CA PHE A 98 4.37 -16.34 24.83
C PHE A 98 4.90 -15.85 26.17
N ILE A 99 5.09 -16.77 27.13
CA ILE A 99 5.58 -16.45 28.48
C ILE A 99 6.98 -15.85 28.41
N ALA A 100 7.90 -16.49 27.69
CA ALA A 100 9.27 -16.01 27.58
C ALA A 100 9.35 -14.64 26.89
N SER A 101 8.60 -14.45 25.81
CA SER A 101 8.58 -13.19 25.06
C SER A 101 7.94 -12.08 25.87
N THR A 102 6.88 -12.37 26.64
CA THR A 102 6.26 -11.41 27.58
C THR A 102 7.24 -11.02 28.68
N PHE A 103 8.00 -11.97 29.23
CA PHE A 103 9.02 -11.69 30.24
C PHE A 103 10.15 -10.79 29.69
N VAL A 104 10.67 -11.10 28.50
CA VAL A 104 11.70 -10.28 27.84
C VAL A 104 11.14 -8.92 27.44
N PHE A 105 9.88 -8.83 27.01
CA PHE A 105 9.20 -7.57 26.75
C PHE A 105 9.08 -6.72 28.03
N ALA A 106 8.63 -7.29 29.14
CA ALA A 106 8.56 -6.58 30.42
C ALA A 106 9.95 -6.09 30.89
N MET A 107 10.97 -6.96 30.78
CA MET A 107 12.37 -6.61 31.08
C MET A 107 12.84 -5.42 30.24
N SER A 108 12.55 -5.46 28.95
CA SER A 108 13.00 -4.45 28.01
C SER A 108 12.34 -3.07 28.23
N LEU A 109 11.06 -3.06 28.65
CA LEU A 109 10.37 -1.83 29.04
C LEU A 109 10.94 -1.26 30.34
N ARG A 110 11.19 -2.12 31.35
CA ARG A 110 11.74 -1.72 32.64
C ARG A 110 13.15 -1.15 32.53
N TYR A 111 14.05 -1.85 31.85
CA TYR A 111 15.47 -1.49 31.74
C TYR A 111 15.81 -0.71 30.47
N LYS A 112 14.80 -0.23 29.72
CA LYS A 112 14.98 0.61 28.52
C LYS A 112 15.84 -0.07 27.43
N ALA A 113 15.84 -1.40 27.38
CA ALA A 113 16.68 -2.21 26.51
C ALA A 113 16.04 -2.45 25.14
N SER A 114 16.16 -1.48 24.23
CA SER A 114 15.51 -1.52 22.91
C SER A 114 15.82 -2.77 22.08
N PHE A 115 17.07 -3.25 22.11
CA PHE A 115 17.49 -4.44 21.37
C PHE A 115 16.64 -5.68 21.69
N LEU A 116 16.25 -5.86 22.96
CA LEU A 116 15.47 -7.01 23.39
C LEU A 116 14.03 -6.98 22.88
N ILE A 117 13.43 -5.79 22.70
CA ILE A 117 12.08 -5.67 22.13
C ILE A 117 12.08 -6.12 20.67
N TYR A 118 13.06 -5.66 19.89
CA TYR A 118 13.22 -6.02 18.48
C TYR A 118 13.50 -7.51 18.27
N LEU A 119 13.99 -8.21 19.29
CA LEU A 119 14.24 -9.63 19.25
C LEU A 119 13.02 -10.45 19.69
N ALA A 120 12.42 -10.06 20.82
CA ALA A 120 11.33 -10.82 21.43
C ALA A 120 10.03 -10.70 20.64
N VAL A 121 9.57 -9.48 20.32
CA VAL A 121 8.23 -9.30 19.72
C VAL A 121 8.20 -9.87 18.30
N PRO A 122 9.11 -9.49 17.39
CA PRO A 122 9.07 -10.02 16.05
C PRO A 122 9.55 -11.46 15.94
N GLY A 123 10.58 -11.84 16.71
CA GLY A 123 11.05 -13.23 16.73
C GLY A 123 9.94 -14.18 17.16
N ALA A 124 9.17 -13.83 18.21
CA ALA A 124 8.02 -14.62 18.62
C ALA A 124 6.96 -14.72 17.51
N ALA A 125 6.67 -13.62 16.82
CA ALA A 125 5.72 -13.59 15.71
C ALA A 125 6.18 -14.48 14.53
N THR A 126 7.47 -14.47 14.19
CA THR A 126 8.04 -15.33 13.14
C THR A 126 8.02 -16.81 13.52
N ILE A 127 8.36 -17.15 14.76
CA ILE A 127 8.34 -18.54 15.22
C ILE A 127 6.92 -19.08 15.32
N ALA A 128 5.98 -18.26 15.79
CA ALA A 128 4.55 -18.58 15.78
C ALA A 128 4.08 -18.97 14.37
N MET A 129 4.43 -18.19 13.34
CA MET A 129 4.11 -18.53 11.96
C MET A 129 4.75 -19.83 11.48
N ALA A 130 5.95 -20.18 11.99
CA ALA A 130 6.66 -21.39 11.61
C ALA A 130 6.10 -22.65 12.28
N ILE A 131 5.54 -22.54 13.50
CA ILE A 131 4.95 -23.66 14.24
C ILE A 131 3.78 -24.28 13.46
N ASP A 132 2.83 -23.47 13.00
CA ASP A 132 1.65 -23.95 12.28
C ASP A 132 1.79 -23.88 10.76
N PHE A 133 3.01 -23.82 10.21
CA PHE A 133 3.19 -23.90 8.76
C PHE A 133 3.17 -25.37 8.31
N PRO A 134 2.34 -25.76 7.32
CA PRO A 134 1.52 -24.92 6.44
C PRO A 134 0.07 -24.68 6.91
N SER A 135 -0.42 -25.37 7.95
CA SER A 135 -1.84 -25.41 8.35
C SER A 135 -2.11 -24.60 9.63
N PRO A 136 -2.59 -23.35 9.51
CA PRO A 136 -2.68 -22.42 10.63
C PRO A 136 -3.86 -22.77 11.53
N ALA A 137 -3.65 -22.81 12.84
CA ALA A 137 -4.75 -22.68 13.78
C ALA A 137 -5.10 -21.17 13.91
N TYR A 138 -6.00 -20.66 13.05
CA TYR A 138 -6.34 -19.23 12.99
C TYR A 138 -6.59 -18.55 14.36
N PRO A 139 -7.35 -19.12 15.31
CA PRO A 139 -7.57 -18.46 16.59
C PRO A 139 -6.30 -18.35 17.45
N ILE A 140 -5.41 -19.34 17.43
CA ILE A 140 -4.22 -19.32 18.29
C ILE A 140 -3.14 -18.44 17.66
N LEU A 141 -2.79 -18.71 16.40
CA LEU A 141 -1.78 -17.94 15.67
C LEU A 141 -2.22 -16.48 15.49
N GLY A 142 -3.49 -16.26 15.15
CA GLY A 142 -4.08 -14.93 15.03
C GLY A 142 -4.02 -14.15 16.35
N ALA A 143 -4.40 -14.76 17.48
CA ALA A 143 -4.32 -14.11 18.79
C ALA A 143 -2.87 -13.76 19.16
N PHE A 144 -1.94 -14.66 18.85
CA PHE A 144 -0.52 -14.48 19.14
C PHE A 144 0.08 -13.29 18.35
N LEU A 145 -0.19 -13.25 17.05
CA LEU A 145 0.22 -12.14 16.18
C LEU A 145 -0.48 -10.82 16.57
N LEU A 146 -1.76 -10.87 16.96
CA LEU A 146 -2.48 -9.70 17.46
C LEU A 146 -1.84 -9.15 18.74
N ALA A 147 -1.48 -10.03 19.68
CA ALA A 147 -0.78 -9.65 20.90
C ALA A 147 0.58 -9.01 20.61
N ALA A 148 1.33 -9.51 19.60
CA ALA A 148 2.57 -8.89 19.15
C ALA A 148 2.35 -7.45 18.63
N ASN A 149 1.29 -7.21 17.86
CA ASN A 149 0.96 -5.85 17.37
C ASN A 149 0.50 -4.91 18.48
N ILE A 150 -0.27 -5.40 19.45
CA ILE A 150 -0.66 -4.64 20.63
C ILE A 150 0.58 -4.29 21.45
N ALA A 151 1.50 -5.25 21.66
CA ALA A 151 2.76 -5.02 22.36
C ALA A 151 3.64 -3.99 21.64
N ALA A 152 3.74 -4.07 20.31
CA ALA A 152 4.48 -3.09 19.51
C ALA A 152 3.87 -1.68 19.61
N SER A 153 2.54 -1.58 19.51
CA SER A 153 1.81 -0.31 19.65
C SER A 153 1.95 0.28 21.06
N TYR A 154 1.92 -0.58 22.08
CA TYR A 154 2.15 -0.17 23.46
C TYR A 154 3.58 0.34 23.71
N ALA A 155 4.58 -0.36 23.18
CA ALA A 155 5.98 0.05 23.28
C ALA A 155 6.22 1.39 22.60
N PHE A 156 5.69 1.57 21.38
CA PHE A 156 5.73 2.84 20.65
C PHE A 156 5.17 4.01 21.47
N LYS A 157 3.97 3.83 22.05
CA LYS A 157 3.35 4.87 22.88
C LYS A 157 4.20 5.28 24.09
N ARG A 158 4.94 4.34 24.70
CA ARG A 158 5.86 4.68 25.80
C ARG A 158 7.14 5.37 25.33
N ARG A 159 7.51 5.21 24.05
CA ARG A 159 8.74 5.77 23.48
C ARG A 159 8.67 5.80 21.95
N ALA A 160 8.65 7.01 21.39
CA ALA A 160 8.67 7.25 19.95
C ALA A 160 9.85 6.59 19.20
N ARG A 161 10.92 6.18 19.90
CA ARG A 161 12.08 5.46 19.33
C ARG A 161 11.74 4.07 18.78
N TYR A 162 10.54 3.54 19.05
CA TYR A 162 10.12 2.21 18.61
C TYR A 162 9.23 2.21 17.36
N GLY A 163 9.18 3.30 16.58
CA GLY A 163 8.32 3.40 15.37
C GLY A 163 8.51 2.24 14.37
N TYR A 164 9.77 1.85 14.13
CA TYR A 164 10.09 0.71 13.26
C TYR A 164 9.54 -0.64 13.74
N LEU A 165 9.26 -0.80 15.04
CA LEU A 165 8.75 -2.05 15.58
C LEU A 165 7.33 -2.34 15.11
N ARG A 166 6.44 -1.32 15.11
CA ARG A 166 5.06 -1.46 14.61
C ARG A 166 5.03 -1.79 13.13
N GLY A 167 5.90 -1.14 12.35
CA GLY A 167 6.05 -1.47 10.93
C GLY A 167 6.50 -2.90 10.71
N PHE A 168 7.49 -3.37 11.48
CA PHE A 168 7.99 -4.73 11.34
C PHE A 168 6.94 -5.79 11.76
N THR A 169 6.20 -5.59 12.85
CA THR A 169 5.12 -6.52 13.24
C THR A 169 3.93 -6.48 12.29
N LEU A 170 3.61 -5.31 11.73
CA LEU A 170 2.61 -5.18 10.67
C LEU A 170 3.02 -5.99 9.44
N VAL A 171 4.27 -5.86 8.97
CA VAL A 171 4.76 -6.61 7.81
C VAL A 171 4.61 -8.12 8.05
N ILE A 172 5.04 -8.63 9.20
CA ILE A 172 4.89 -10.04 9.55
C ILE A 172 3.40 -10.46 9.53
N SER A 173 2.53 -9.62 10.09
CA SER A 173 1.09 -9.91 10.17
C SER A 173 0.40 -9.88 8.80
N VAL A 174 0.74 -8.90 7.96
CA VAL A 174 0.24 -8.81 6.58
C VAL A 174 0.75 -9.98 5.76
N SER A 175 2.03 -10.36 5.91
CA SER A 175 2.58 -11.57 5.29
C SER A 175 1.83 -12.82 5.73
N PHE A 176 1.50 -12.98 7.02
CA PHE A 176 0.64 -14.06 7.49
C PHE A 176 -0.71 -14.07 6.77
N TRP A 177 -1.42 -12.95 6.74
CA TRP A 177 -2.72 -12.90 6.08
C TRP A 177 -2.63 -13.21 4.59
N LEU A 178 -1.69 -12.61 3.86
CA LEU A 178 -1.54 -12.80 2.41
C LEU A 178 -1.05 -14.21 2.04
N LEU A 179 -0.06 -14.76 2.77
CA LEU A 179 0.47 -16.10 2.49
C LEU A 179 -0.62 -17.16 2.65
N TRP A 180 -1.42 -17.10 3.71
CA TRP A 180 -2.47 -18.10 3.94
C TRP A 180 -3.71 -17.87 3.09
N ALA A 181 -4.07 -16.61 2.81
CA ALA A 181 -5.09 -16.27 1.84
C ALA A 181 -4.74 -16.80 0.43
N SER A 182 -3.46 -16.79 0.03
CA SER A 182 -3.01 -17.30 -1.28
C SER A 182 -2.99 -18.83 -1.38
N LYS A 183 -2.84 -19.53 -0.25
CA LYS A 183 -2.75 -21.01 -0.21
C LYS A 183 -4.09 -21.68 0.03
N ILE A 184 -5.17 -20.91 0.16
CA ILE A 184 -6.43 -21.41 0.68
C ILE A 184 -7.06 -22.48 -0.23
N ASP A 185 -6.97 -22.33 -1.55
CA ASP A 185 -7.46 -23.31 -2.52
C ASP A 185 -6.64 -24.60 -2.50
N THR A 186 -5.31 -24.49 -2.31
CA THR A 186 -4.42 -25.65 -2.19
C THR A 186 -4.68 -26.40 -0.87
N ILE A 187 -4.89 -25.68 0.22
CA ILE A 187 -5.24 -26.27 1.52
C ILE A 187 -6.62 -26.94 1.41
N TYR A 188 -7.61 -26.26 0.86
CA TYR A 188 -8.96 -26.80 0.71
C TYR A 188 -8.97 -28.09 -0.14
N SER A 189 -8.29 -28.10 -1.29
CA SER A 189 -8.20 -29.28 -2.14
C SER A 189 -7.42 -30.44 -1.51
N TYR A 190 -6.35 -30.17 -0.76
CA TYR A 190 -5.59 -31.19 -0.04
C TYR A 190 -6.35 -31.77 1.15
N TYR A 191 -7.08 -30.93 1.88
CA TYR A 191 -7.85 -31.31 3.07
C TYR A 191 -9.31 -31.65 2.77
N ALA A 192 -9.79 -31.64 1.52
CA ALA A 192 -11.15 -32.08 1.18
C ALA A 192 -11.46 -33.52 1.65
N ASN A 193 -10.43 -34.35 1.88
CA ASN A 193 -10.53 -35.71 2.44
C ASN A 193 -10.13 -35.83 3.93
N ARG A 194 -9.78 -34.72 4.60
CA ARG A 194 -9.42 -34.64 6.04
C ARG A 194 -10.29 -33.57 6.73
N SER A 195 -10.29 -33.52 8.06
CA SER A 195 -11.19 -32.62 8.77
C SER A 195 -10.74 -31.14 8.63
N ILE A 196 -11.36 -30.40 7.70
CA ILE A 196 -11.17 -28.94 7.49
C ILE A 196 -11.41 -28.14 8.80
N ASN A 197 -12.16 -28.72 9.73
CA ASN A 197 -12.50 -28.11 11.02
C ASN A 197 -11.30 -27.85 11.94
N GLU A 198 -10.17 -28.54 11.75
CA GLU A 198 -8.92 -28.29 12.50
C GLU A 198 -8.32 -26.90 12.22
N LEU A 199 -8.66 -26.29 11.09
CA LEU A 199 -8.22 -24.94 10.72
C LEU A 199 -9.04 -23.84 11.40
N TYR A 200 -10.24 -24.15 11.91
CA TYR A 200 -11.19 -23.18 12.45
C TYR A 200 -11.50 -22.01 11.47
N PRO A 201 -12.00 -22.30 10.26
CA PRO A 201 -12.17 -21.29 9.21
C PRO A 201 -13.05 -20.10 9.63
N ALA A 202 -14.04 -20.32 10.51
CA ALA A 202 -14.91 -19.26 11.05
C ALA A 202 -14.13 -18.15 11.80
N TRP A 203 -12.96 -18.46 12.35
CA TRP A 203 -12.11 -17.50 13.07
C TRP A 203 -11.26 -16.61 12.15
N PHE A 204 -11.17 -16.94 10.86
CA PHE A 204 -10.40 -16.14 9.89
C PHE A 204 -10.87 -14.68 9.89
N PHE A 205 -12.16 -14.44 9.62
CA PHE A 205 -12.70 -13.09 9.55
C PHE A 205 -12.77 -12.39 10.91
N VAL A 206 -13.06 -13.14 11.98
CA VAL A 206 -13.04 -12.61 13.35
C VAL A 206 -11.67 -12.00 13.65
N MET A 207 -10.60 -12.76 13.40
CA MET A 207 -9.25 -12.27 13.60
C MET A 207 -8.90 -11.14 12.63
N LEU A 208 -9.22 -11.26 11.35
CA LEU A 208 -8.96 -10.22 10.36
C LEU A 208 -9.55 -8.85 10.78
N PHE A 209 -10.80 -8.83 11.25
CA PHE A 209 -11.45 -7.62 11.74
C PHE A 209 -10.87 -7.12 13.06
N LEU A 210 -10.43 -8.01 13.96
CA LEU A 210 -9.74 -7.59 15.19
C LEU A 210 -8.40 -6.91 14.89
N PHE A 211 -7.61 -7.42 13.93
CA PHE A 211 -6.37 -6.78 13.50
C PHE A 211 -6.64 -5.39 12.94
N TRP A 212 -7.58 -5.29 12.01
CA TRP A 212 -8.00 -4.02 11.44
C TRP A 212 -8.47 -3.04 12.52
N GLY A 213 -9.33 -3.49 13.45
CA GLY A 213 -9.86 -2.70 14.54
C GLY A 213 -8.78 -2.17 15.48
N VAL A 214 -7.78 -2.98 15.83
CA VAL A 214 -6.63 -2.55 16.65
C VAL A 214 -5.87 -1.43 15.95
N TYR A 215 -5.53 -1.57 14.68
CA TYR A 215 -4.78 -0.54 13.95
C TYR A 215 -5.57 0.76 13.82
N VAL A 216 -6.83 0.70 13.43
CA VAL A 216 -7.70 1.88 13.35
C VAL A 216 -7.81 2.57 14.71
N THR A 217 -8.05 1.80 15.78
CA THR A 217 -8.17 2.36 17.14
C THR A 217 -6.88 3.03 17.61
N THR A 218 -5.71 2.44 17.32
CA THR A 218 -4.42 3.05 17.70
C THR A 218 -4.22 4.41 17.05
N VAL A 219 -4.53 4.54 15.76
CA VAL A 219 -4.39 5.82 15.04
C VAL A 219 -5.43 6.84 15.50
N ILE A 220 -6.68 6.43 15.75
CA ILE A 220 -7.71 7.32 16.31
C ILE A 220 -7.23 7.92 17.65
N LEU A 221 -6.70 7.09 18.53
CA LEU A 221 -6.21 7.53 19.84
C LEU A 221 -5.03 8.50 19.74
N GLU A 222 -4.16 8.34 18.76
CA GLU A 222 -3.04 9.25 18.49
C GLU A 222 -3.52 10.60 17.95
N VAL A 223 -4.45 10.58 16.98
CA VAL A 223 -5.04 11.80 16.40
C VAL A 223 -5.78 12.62 17.46
N ILE A 224 -6.63 11.99 18.28
CA ILE A 224 -7.44 12.68 19.30
C ILE A 224 -6.56 13.33 20.37
N LYS A 225 -5.44 12.69 20.74
CA LYS A 225 -4.53 13.21 21.77
C LYS A 225 -3.69 14.40 21.32
N LYS A 226 -3.84 14.85 20.07
CA LYS A 226 -3.10 15.97 19.48
C LYS A 226 -1.58 15.82 19.61
N GLU A 227 -1.08 14.59 19.66
CA GLU A 227 0.36 14.35 19.66
C GLU A 227 0.97 14.93 18.37
N PRO A 228 2.22 15.45 18.42
CA PRO A 228 2.82 16.12 17.28
C PRO A 228 2.84 15.17 16.09
N GLN A 229 2.35 15.67 14.95
CA GLN A 229 2.35 15.09 13.59
C GLN A 229 2.64 13.58 13.55
N LEU A 230 1.59 12.78 13.26
CA LEU A 230 1.74 11.37 12.93
C LEU A 230 2.95 11.18 12.01
N ASP A 231 3.84 10.27 12.38
CA ASP A 231 4.98 9.93 11.53
C ASP A 231 4.47 9.49 10.15
N PHE A 232 5.32 9.58 9.13
CA PHE A 232 4.96 9.24 7.76
C PHE A 232 4.34 7.83 7.70
N PHE A 233 4.94 6.86 8.40
CA PHE A 233 4.43 5.48 8.47
C PHE A 233 3.04 5.39 9.12
N GLU A 234 2.81 6.09 10.23
CA GLU A 234 1.53 6.09 10.96
C GLU A 234 0.39 6.69 10.12
N SER A 235 0.73 7.63 9.24
CA SER A 235 -0.22 8.25 8.32
C SER A 235 -0.74 7.29 7.23
N PHE A 236 -0.03 6.18 6.94
CA PHE A 236 -0.48 5.16 5.99
C PHE A 236 -1.01 3.89 6.66
N LEU A 237 -0.88 3.76 7.98
CA LEU A 237 -1.20 2.54 8.70
C LEU A 237 -2.67 2.09 8.53
N PRO A 238 -3.69 2.97 8.59
CA PRO A 238 -5.06 2.57 8.33
C PRO A 238 -5.25 2.08 6.90
N THR A 239 -4.64 2.75 5.91
CA THR A 239 -4.71 2.35 4.50
C THR A 239 -4.07 0.98 4.28
N LEU A 240 -2.86 0.76 4.81
CA LEU A 240 -2.15 -0.53 4.68
C LEU A 240 -2.93 -1.67 5.35
N SER A 241 -3.44 -1.43 6.55
CA SER A 241 -4.23 -2.44 7.28
C SER A 241 -5.54 -2.77 6.57
N ALA A 242 -6.24 -1.75 6.06
CA ALA A 242 -7.49 -1.90 5.33
C ALA A 242 -7.29 -2.60 3.98
N ALA A 243 -6.32 -2.17 3.18
CA ALA A 243 -6.02 -2.78 1.88
C ALA A 243 -5.50 -4.22 2.04
N GLY A 244 -4.63 -4.47 3.02
CA GLY A 244 -4.16 -5.82 3.33
C GLY A 244 -5.29 -6.74 3.77
N ALA A 245 -6.20 -6.23 4.61
CA ALA A 245 -7.38 -6.97 5.04
C ALA A 245 -8.35 -7.24 3.89
N PHE A 246 -8.55 -6.28 2.98
CA PHE A 246 -9.33 -6.49 1.77
C PHE A 246 -8.76 -7.61 0.92
N TRP A 247 -7.46 -7.56 0.59
CA TRP A 247 -6.83 -8.59 -0.24
C TRP A 247 -6.89 -9.97 0.38
N ALA A 248 -6.60 -10.09 1.68
CA ALA A 248 -6.71 -11.35 2.37
C ALA A 248 -8.18 -11.84 2.45
N GLY A 249 -9.11 -10.94 2.72
CA GLY A 249 -10.52 -11.28 2.90
C GLY A 249 -11.30 -11.49 1.60
N HIS A 250 -10.82 -11.02 0.45
CA HIS A 250 -11.50 -11.20 -0.84
C HIS A 250 -11.22 -12.58 -1.46
N THR A 251 -10.07 -13.22 -1.17
CA THR A 251 -9.73 -14.52 -1.75
C THR A 251 -10.38 -15.70 -1.00
N VAL A 252 -10.67 -15.55 0.29
CA VAL A 252 -11.18 -16.62 1.17
C VAL A 252 -12.66 -17.00 0.99
N PRO A 253 -13.60 -16.06 0.79
CA PRO A 253 -15.03 -16.36 0.77
C PRO A 253 -15.42 -17.35 -0.33
N ALA A 254 -14.83 -17.22 -1.52
CA ALA A 254 -15.11 -18.12 -2.65
C ALA A 254 -14.73 -19.58 -2.34
N ALA A 255 -13.65 -19.78 -1.58
CA ALA A 255 -13.16 -21.12 -1.23
C ALA A 255 -13.99 -21.76 -0.10
N TRP A 256 -14.39 -21.00 0.92
CA TRP A 256 -14.92 -21.56 2.18
C TRP A 256 -16.35 -21.15 2.54
N PHE A 257 -16.87 -20.04 2.00
CA PHE A 257 -18.08 -19.39 2.48
C PHE A 257 -19.08 -18.99 1.36
N GLY A 258 -18.92 -19.52 0.15
CA GLY A 258 -19.86 -19.32 -0.96
C GLY A 258 -19.57 -18.08 -1.82
N ASP A 259 -20.61 -17.32 -2.19
CA ASP A 259 -20.54 -16.30 -3.24
C ASP A 259 -19.78 -15.00 -2.86
N GLY A 260 -19.35 -14.88 -1.59
CA GLY A 260 -18.50 -13.78 -1.10
C GLY A 260 -19.17 -12.41 -0.99
N ARG A 261 -20.45 -12.26 -1.36
CA ARG A 261 -21.11 -10.94 -1.43
C ARG A 261 -21.23 -10.25 -0.07
N TRP A 262 -21.40 -11.01 1.00
CA TRP A 262 -21.47 -10.47 2.36
C TRP A 262 -20.17 -9.75 2.74
N PHE A 263 -19.01 -10.21 2.24
CA PHE A 263 -17.72 -9.59 2.49
C PHE A 263 -17.63 -8.25 1.78
N ASP A 264 -18.03 -8.19 0.51
CA ASP A 264 -18.07 -6.93 -0.25
C ASP A 264 -18.95 -5.88 0.45
N VAL A 265 -20.14 -6.26 0.92
CA VAL A 265 -21.03 -5.38 1.70
C VAL A 265 -20.34 -4.90 2.98
N THR A 266 -19.66 -5.80 3.68
CA THR A 266 -18.92 -5.47 4.92
C THR A 266 -17.80 -4.47 4.63
N VAL A 267 -17.05 -4.64 3.55
CA VAL A 267 -15.98 -3.71 3.17
C VAL A 267 -16.55 -2.35 2.77
N VAL A 268 -17.70 -2.29 2.07
CA VAL A 268 -18.37 -1.01 1.79
C VAL A 268 -18.75 -0.28 3.08
N ILE A 269 -19.28 -1.00 4.08
CA ILE A 269 -19.60 -0.41 5.40
C ILE A 269 -18.34 0.10 6.08
N ILE A 270 -17.25 -0.68 6.06
CA ILE A 270 -15.96 -0.27 6.62
C ILE A 270 -15.40 0.96 5.91
N ALA A 271 -15.48 1.01 4.58
CA ALA A 271 -15.01 2.14 3.78
C ALA A 271 -15.80 3.42 4.12
N ALA A 272 -17.13 3.30 4.21
CA ALA A 272 -18.00 4.38 4.66
C ALA A 272 -17.66 4.82 6.09
N GLY A 273 -17.35 3.87 6.99
CA GLY A 273 -16.88 4.14 8.35
C GLY A 273 -15.60 4.98 8.39
N HIS A 274 -14.62 4.69 7.53
CA HIS A 274 -13.39 5.51 7.43
C HIS A 274 -13.70 6.92 6.92
N LEU A 275 -14.56 7.08 5.92
CA LEU A 275 -14.96 8.40 5.42
C LEU A 275 -15.78 9.19 6.45
N ALA A 276 -16.68 8.53 7.18
CA ALA A 276 -17.45 9.14 8.26
C ALA A 276 -16.53 9.60 9.40
N LEU A 277 -15.50 8.81 9.72
CA LEU A 277 -14.49 9.18 10.70
C LEU A 277 -13.64 10.37 10.22
N ALA A 278 -13.26 10.41 8.94
CA ALA A 278 -12.59 11.55 8.34
C ALA A 278 -13.43 12.83 8.44
N TRP A 279 -14.74 12.73 8.14
CA TRP A 279 -15.69 13.82 8.28
C TRP A 279 -15.83 14.30 9.73
N TRP A 280 -15.96 13.36 10.68
CA TRP A 280 -16.07 13.67 12.11
C TRP A 280 -14.81 14.37 12.63
N LEU A 281 -13.61 13.88 12.29
CA LEU A 281 -12.34 14.50 12.65
C LEU A 281 -12.19 15.90 12.06
N ALA A 282 -12.63 16.10 10.82
CA ALA A 282 -12.65 17.42 10.20
C ALA A 282 -13.58 18.40 10.92
N GLY A 283 -14.72 17.92 11.43
CA GLY A 283 -15.63 18.73 12.25
C GLY A 283 -15.10 19.03 13.66
N HIS A 284 -14.30 18.12 14.23
CA HIS A 284 -13.72 18.25 15.58
C HIS A 284 -12.57 19.25 15.65
N ASP A 285 -11.70 19.29 14.62
CA ASP A 285 -10.61 20.28 14.50
C ASP A 285 -10.88 21.21 13.30
N ARG A 286 -11.69 22.24 13.53
CA ARG A 286 -12.18 23.13 12.45
C ARG A 286 -11.09 23.97 11.77
N GLU A 287 -9.92 24.11 12.38
CA GLU A 287 -8.85 24.94 11.80
C GLU A 287 -7.99 24.19 10.77
N ARG A 288 -7.73 22.89 10.99
CA ARG A 288 -6.80 22.11 10.16
C ARG A 288 -7.29 20.70 9.81
N ALA A 289 -8.42 20.27 10.37
CA ALA A 289 -8.97 18.93 10.20
C ALA A 289 -7.92 17.82 10.39
N ARG A 290 -7.15 17.87 11.48
CA ARG A 290 -6.01 16.95 11.70
C ARG A 290 -6.45 15.48 11.65
N GLY A 291 -5.67 14.65 10.96
CA GLY A 291 -5.89 13.21 10.85
C GLY A 291 -7.03 12.80 9.91
N SER A 292 -7.86 13.74 9.42
CA SER A 292 -8.95 13.39 8.48
C SER A 292 -8.42 12.85 7.15
N ASN A 293 -7.25 13.32 6.70
CA ASN A 293 -6.59 12.84 5.47
C ASN A 293 -6.21 11.37 5.54
N VAL A 294 -5.80 10.87 6.72
CA VAL A 294 -5.40 9.47 6.92
C VAL A 294 -6.58 8.53 6.69
N PHE A 295 -7.73 8.86 7.29
CA PHE A 295 -8.95 8.06 7.13
C PHE A 295 -9.62 8.28 5.77
N ALA A 296 -9.53 9.49 5.19
CA ALA A 296 -9.98 9.75 3.83
C ALA A 296 -9.22 8.86 2.83
N LEU A 297 -7.89 8.77 2.94
CA LEU A 297 -7.08 7.90 2.09
C LEU A 297 -7.46 6.43 2.24
N ALA A 298 -7.60 5.93 3.47
CA ALA A 298 -8.01 4.54 3.72
C ALA A 298 -9.41 4.24 3.16
N GLY A 299 -10.40 5.11 3.40
CA GLY A 299 -11.76 4.96 2.89
C GLY A 299 -11.82 5.00 1.36
N THR A 300 -11.12 5.95 0.74
CA THR A 300 -11.01 6.04 -0.73
C THR A 300 -10.35 4.79 -1.32
N CYS A 301 -9.27 4.30 -0.73
CA CYS A 301 -8.60 3.08 -1.17
C CYS A 301 -9.53 1.86 -1.12
N LEU A 302 -10.30 1.69 -0.04
CA LEU A 302 -11.28 0.62 0.06
C LEU A 302 -12.43 0.76 -0.95
N ILE A 303 -12.93 1.98 -1.20
CA ILE A 303 -13.96 2.20 -2.23
C ILE A 303 -13.43 1.77 -3.60
N VAL A 304 -12.21 2.17 -3.96
CA VAL A 304 -11.58 1.77 -5.22
C VAL A 304 -11.51 0.24 -5.32
N LEU A 305 -10.98 -0.42 -4.30
CA LEU A 305 -10.84 -1.88 -4.30
C LEU A 305 -12.21 -2.60 -4.40
N THR A 306 -13.19 -2.17 -3.61
CA THR A 306 -14.49 -2.86 -3.50
C THR A 306 -15.42 -2.57 -4.67
N SER A 307 -15.42 -1.35 -5.20
CA SER A 307 -16.27 -1.02 -6.37
C SER A 307 -15.84 -1.77 -7.63
N ALA A 308 -14.54 -2.02 -7.79
CA ALA A 308 -14.02 -2.85 -8.88
C ALA A 308 -14.52 -4.30 -8.81
N THR A 309 -14.65 -4.87 -7.61
CA THR A 309 -15.13 -6.26 -7.43
C THR A 309 -16.65 -6.38 -7.55
N VAL A 310 -17.40 -5.40 -7.03
CA VAL A 310 -18.87 -5.41 -7.01
C VAL A 310 -19.48 -5.13 -8.39
N ILE A 311 -19.02 -4.08 -9.09
CA ILE A 311 -19.65 -3.63 -10.34
C ILE A 311 -19.19 -4.48 -11.54
N ARG A 312 -17.98 -5.07 -11.48
CA ARG A 312 -17.35 -5.94 -12.49
C ARG A 312 -17.10 -5.31 -13.87
N ASP A 313 -17.86 -4.31 -14.27
CA ASP A 313 -17.57 -3.45 -15.42
C ASP A 313 -16.76 -2.23 -14.97
N ILE A 314 -15.45 -2.31 -15.15
CA ILE A 314 -14.53 -1.23 -14.76
C ILE A 314 -14.82 0.08 -15.52
N GLY A 315 -15.36 0.02 -16.75
CA GLY A 315 -15.68 1.20 -17.55
C GLY A 315 -16.72 2.09 -16.88
N LEU A 316 -17.68 1.50 -16.18
CA LEU A 316 -18.71 2.24 -15.42
C LEU A 316 -18.18 2.78 -14.08
N VAL A 317 -17.17 2.13 -13.50
CA VAL A 317 -16.61 2.52 -12.20
C VAL A 317 -15.67 3.74 -12.31
N LEU A 318 -14.92 3.82 -13.39
CA LEU A 318 -13.89 4.85 -13.59
C LEU A 318 -14.41 6.31 -13.51
N PRO A 319 -15.55 6.67 -14.13
CA PRO A 319 -16.14 8.00 -13.97
C PRO A 319 -16.51 8.31 -12.52
N VAL A 320 -16.96 7.30 -11.76
CA VAL A 320 -17.34 7.47 -10.35
C VAL A 320 -16.11 7.79 -9.50
N TRP A 321 -15.00 7.08 -9.72
CA TRP A 321 -13.73 7.40 -9.05
C TRP A 321 -13.23 8.79 -9.39
N SER A 322 -13.31 9.17 -10.67
CA SER A 322 -12.91 10.50 -11.10
C SER A 322 -13.79 11.61 -10.52
N ALA A 323 -15.10 11.41 -10.45
CA ALA A 323 -16.02 12.32 -9.77
C ALA A 323 -15.69 12.40 -8.26
N GLY A 324 -15.40 11.26 -7.62
CA GLY A 324 -14.94 11.19 -6.24
C GLY A 324 -13.66 11.99 -6.00
N ALA A 325 -12.72 11.99 -6.95
CA ALA A 325 -11.51 12.81 -6.88
C ALA A 325 -11.86 14.31 -6.85
N CYS A 326 -12.77 14.77 -7.70
CA CYS A 326 -13.28 16.14 -7.66
C CYS A 326 -13.95 16.47 -6.32
N VAL A 327 -14.75 15.56 -5.75
CA VAL A 327 -15.36 15.77 -4.43
C VAL A 327 -14.29 15.94 -3.35
N LEU A 328 -13.25 15.11 -3.36
CA LEU A 328 -12.13 15.21 -2.41
C LEU A 328 -11.37 16.53 -2.56
N VAL A 329 -11.17 17.04 -3.78
CA VAL A 329 -10.49 18.34 -3.99
C VAL A 329 -11.32 19.48 -3.39
N LEU A 330 -12.64 19.46 -3.58
CA LEU A 330 -13.55 20.45 -3.00
C LEU A 330 -13.57 20.37 -1.46
N LEU A 331 -13.58 19.15 -0.91
CA LEU A 331 -13.50 18.94 0.54
C LEU A 331 -12.16 19.40 1.12
N SER A 332 -11.06 19.23 0.38
CA SER A 332 -9.73 19.68 0.81
C SER A 332 -9.69 21.20 1.07
N ALA A 333 -10.29 22.01 0.18
CA ALA A 333 -10.41 23.44 0.38
C ALA A 333 -11.39 23.78 1.52
N LYS A 334 -12.54 23.10 1.58
CA LYS A 334 -13.54 23.33 2.64
C LYS A 334 -12.98 23.07 4.04
N TRP A 335 -12.12 22.07 4.19
CA TRP A 335 -11.54 21.68 5.48
C TRP A 335 -10.14 22.22 5.73
N HIS A 336 -9.60 23.04 4.82
CA HIS A 336 -8.23 23.54 4.87
C HIS A 336 -7.20 22.41 5.13
N ASN A 337 -7.44 21.23 4.54
CA ASN A 337 -6.58 20.05 4.68
C ASN A 337 -6.05 19.62 3.31
N GLU A 338 -4.83 20.09 3.01
CA GLU A 338 -4.15 19.80 1.76
C GLU A 338 -3.70 18.34 1.64
N GLY A 339 -3.71 17.56 2.72
CA GLY A 339 -3.49 16.10 2.66
C GLY A 339 -4.58 15.40 1.84
N ILE A 340 -5.82 15.88 1.92
CA ILE A 340 -6.95 15.34 1.15
C ILE A 340 -6.82 15.70 -0.34
N ARG A 341 -6.22 16.84 -0.66
CA ARG A 341 -5.89 17.23 -2.04
C ARG A 341 -4.93 16.22 -2.68
N ILE A 342 -3.95 15.74 -1.93
CA ILE A 342 -3.03 14.68 -2.41
C ILE A 342 -3.80 13.39 -2.66
N THR A 343 -4.68 12.98 -1.74
CA THR A 343 -5.55 11.80 -1.94
C THR A 343 -6.42 11.94 -3.20
N SER A 344 -6.93 13.15 -3.46
CA SER A 344 -7.69 13.48 -4.66
C SER A 344 -6.86 13.31 -5.94
N TYR A 345 -5.61 13.77 -5.95
CA TYR A 345 -4.70 13.61 -7.11
C TYR A 345 -4.31 12.16 -7.33
N LEU A 346 -4.02 11.44 -6.25
CA LEU A 346 -3.73 10.01 -6.28
C LEU A 346 -4.92 9.22 -6.82
N LEU A 347 -6.15 9.52 -6.39
CA LEU A 347 -7.35 8.85 -6.90
C LEU A 347 -7.52 9.06 -8.41
N GLN A 348 -7.31 10.29 -8.89
CA GLN A 348 -7.41 10.60 -10.31
C GLN A 348 -6.35 9.84 -11.12
N LEU A 349 -5.11 9.80 -10.61
CA LEU A 349 -4.00 9.06 -11.21
C LEU A 349 -4.29 7.55 -11.22
N THR A 350 -4.75 7.00 -10.11
CA THR A 350 -5.14 5.58 -9.99
C THR A 350 -6.25 5.23 -10.97
N ALA A 351 -7.28 6.06 -11.10
CA ALA A 351 -8.35 5.83 -12.07
C ALA A 351 -7.80 5.79 -13.51
N CYS A 352 -6.91 6.72 -13.87
CA CYS A 352 -6.27 6.71 -15.19
C CYS A 352 -5.40 5.46 -15.42
N ILE A 353 -4.57 5.08 -14.44
CA ILE A 353 -3.71 3.89 -14.56
C ILE A 353 -4.55 2.63 -14.72
N VAL A 354 -5.59 2.46 -13.91
CA VAL A 354 -6.50 1.30 -13.99
C VAL A 354 -7.22 1.27 -15.32
N ALA A 355 -7.66 2.41 -15.85
CA ALA A 355 -8.32 2.50 -17.15
C ALA A 355 -7.43 2.03 -18.32
N ILE A 356 -6.13 2.32 -18.23
CA ILE A 356 -5.13 1.86 -19.22
C ILE A 356 -4.84 0.37 -19.02
N MET A 357 -4.54 -0.05 -17.79
CA MET A 357 -4.15 -1.43 -17.50
C MET A 357 -5.26 -2.44 -17.73
N SER A 358 -6.52 -2.07 -17.49
CA SER A 358 -7.67 -2.94 -17.74
C SER A 358 -8.04 -3.05 -19.22
N GLY A 359 -7.50 -2.18 -20.08
CA GLY A 359 -7.89 -2.08 -21.47
C GLY A 359 -9.30 -1.50 -21.68
N ALA A 360 -9.96 -0.99 -20.64
CA ALA A 360 -11.37 -0.56 -20.70
C ALA A 360 -11.65 0.52 -21.74
N MET A 361 -10.65 1.35 -22.05
CA MET A 361 -10.76 2.44 -23.03
C MET A 361 -10.10 2.09 -24.37
N THR A 362 -9.67 0.85 -24.57
CA THR A 362 -9.02 0.43 -25.82
C THR A 362 -10.05 0.17 -26.90
N VAL A 363 -9.76 0.64 -28.12
CA VAL A 363 -10.65 0.52 -29.27
C VAL A 363 -10.05 -0.48 -30.27
N PRO A 364 -10.82 -1.45 -30.81
CA PRO A 364 -12.24 -1.73 -30.54
C PRO A 364 -12.45 -2.46 -29.20
N SER A 365 -13.40 -1.99 -28.40
CA SER A 365 -13.77 -2.60 -27.11
C SER A 365 -14.99 -3.50 -27.26
N SER A 366 -15.11 -4.54 -26.44
CA SER A 366 -16.33 -5.35 -26.31
C SER A 366 -17.53 -4.58 -25.74
N LEU A 367 -17.29 -3.55 -24.92
CA LEU A 367 -18.33 -2.72 -24.28
C LEU A 367 -18.12 -1.22 -24.61
N PRO A 368 -18.40 -0.79 -25.85
CA PRO A 368 -18.04 0.54 -26.35
C PRO A 368 -18.69 1.71 -25.59
N LEU A 369 -19.91 1.52 -25.09
CA LEU A 369 -20.56 2.55 -24.27
C LEU A 369 -19.83 2.75 -22.94
N SER A 370 -19.46 1.66 -22.25
CA SER A 370 -18.75 1.73 -20.96
C SER A 370 -17.37 2.38 -21.12
N GLY A 371 -16.61 1.99 -22.15
CA GLY A 371 -15.28 2.54 -22.44
C GLY A 371 -15.33 4.00 -22.86
N GLY A 372 -16.32 4.38 -23.68
CA GLY A 372 -16.56 5.77 -24.06
C GLY A 372 -16.95 6.65 -22.87
N LEU A 373 -17.84 6.17 -21.99
CA LEU A 373 -18.21 6.86 -20.76
C LEU A 373 -17.03 6.99 -19.80
N ALA A 374 -16.20 5.95 -19.67
CA ALA A 374 -14.97 5.99 -18.88
C ALA A 374 -14.04 7.11 -19.35
N ALA A 375 -13.72 7.12 -20.65
CA ALA A 375 -12.84 8.12 -21.25
C ALA A 375 -13.42 9.53 -21.15
N ALA A 376 -14.71 9.71 -21.43
CA ALA A 376 -15.39 11.01 -21.32
C ALA A 376 -15.43 11.53 -19.88
N GLY A 377 -15.78 10.67 -18.92
CA GLY A 377 -15.87 11.00 -17.50
C GLY A 377 -14.50 11.40 -16.94
N LEU A 378 -13.48 10.55 -17.17
CA LEU A 378 -12.12 10.83 -16.74
C LEU A 378 -11.57 12.12 -17.36
N ALA A 379 -11.81 12.35 -18.65
CA ALA A 379 -11.42 13.58 -19.33
C ALA A 379 -12.08 14.82 -18.70
N CYS A 380 -13.41 14.80 -18.56
CA CYS A 380 -14.17 15.92 -18.04
C CYS A 380 -13.76 16.27 -16.60
N PHE A 381 -13.79 15.28 -15.71
CA PHE A 381 -13.52 15.51 -14.29
C PHE A 381 -12.07 15.89 -14.02
N SER A 382 -11.07 15.27 -14.67
CA SER A 382 -9.67 15.66 -14.47
C SER A 382 -9.37 17.07 -14.99
N LEU A 383 -9.93 17.48 -16.14
CA LEU A 383 -9.76 18.84 -16.65
C LEU A 383 -10.44 19.88 -15.76
N LEU A 384 -11.64 19.57 -15.23
CA LEU A 384 -12.31 20.42 -14.24
C LEU A 384 -11.50 20.53 -12.95
N GLN A 385 -10.98 19.40 -12.45
CA GLN A 385 -10.14 19.34 -11.26
C GLN A 385 -8.83 20.11 -11.45
N TYR A 386 -8.19 20.02 -12.63
CA TYR A 386 -7.00 20.79 -12.99
C TYR A 386 -7.29 22.29 -12.95
N ARG A 387 -8.33 22.73 -13.66
CA ARG A 387 -8.74 24.15 -13.69
C ARG A 387 -9.05 24.67 -12.29
N TRP A 388 -9.82 23.91 -11.52
CA TRP A 388 -10.16 24.27 -10.15
C TRP A 388 -8.91 24.39 -9.28
N SER A 389 -7.95 23.45 -9.41
CA SER A 389 -6.70 23.42 -8.66
C SER A 389 -5.79 24.62 -8.96
N ARG A 390 -5.81 25.10 -10.21
CA ARG A 390 -5.06 26.29 -10.63
C ARG A 390 -5.66 27.59 -10.10
N ILE A 391 -6.99 27.66 -9.96
CA ILE A 391 -7.69 28.79 -9.34
C ILE A 391 -7.48 28.79 -7.82
N HIS A 392 -7.57 27.62 -7.19
CA HIS A 392 -7.45 27.45 -5.73
C HIS A 392 -6.11 26.80 -5.38
N LYS A 393 -5.05 27.59 -5.28
CA LYS A 393 -3.71 27.08 -4.93
C LYS A 393 -3.67 26.57 -3.48
N PRO A 394 -2.93 25.49 -3.21
CA PRO A 394 -2.85 24.92 -1.86
C PRO A 394 -2.09 25.88 -0.94
N VAL A 395 -2.43 25.89 0.35
CA VAL A 395 -1.72 26.71 1.34
C VAL A 395 -0.51 25.91 1.88
N PRO A 396 0.75 26.30 1.61
CA PRO A 396 1.92 25.48 1.91
C PRO A 396 2.08 25.12 3.40
N THR A 397 1.66 26.01 4.30
CA THR A 397 1.80 25.82 5.76
C THR A 397 0.95 24.67 6.32
N TYR A 398 -0.02 24.17 5.56
CA TYR A 398 -0.97 23.14 6.03
C TYR A 398 -0.60 21.73 5.60
N SER A 399 0.46 21.54 4.81
CA SER A 399 0.95 20.20 4.43
C SER A 399 2.47 20.16 4.31
N PHE A 400 3.06 19.06 4.79
CA PHE A 400 4.48 18.77 4.56
C PHE A 400 4.82 18.72 3.07
N TYR A 401 3.94 18.13 2.26
CA TYR A 401 4.16 17.97 0.83
C TYR A 401 4.24 19.32 0.12
N PHE A 402 3.24 20.18 0.31
CA PHE A 402 3.21 21.50 -0.35
C PHE A 402 4.14 22.52 0.32
N SER A 403 4.65 22.29 1.54
CA SER A 403 5.69 23.15 2.12
C SER A 403 7.10 22.77 1.68
N LYS A 404 7.40 21.49 1.48
CA LYS A 404 8.78 21.01 1.24
C LYS A 404 9.03 20.42 -0.15
N ILE A 405 8.07 19.69 -0.69
CA ILE A 405 8.24 18.90 -1.92
C ILE A 405 7.72 19.68 -3.13
N ASP A 406 6.48 20.16 -3.08
CA ASP A 406 5.82 20.81 -4.21
C ASP A 406 5.19 22.15 -3.81
N LYS A 407 6.01 23.18 -3.67
CA LYS A 407 5.56 24.51 -3.21
C LYS A 407 4.60 25.22 -4.15
N ASN A 408 4.67 24.90 -5.44
CA ASN A 408 3.93 25.59 -6.49
C ASN A 408 2.77 24.77 -7.04
N ASP A 409 2.49 23.59 -6.45
CA ASP A 409 1.46 22.67 -6.93
C ASP A 409 1.69 22.24 -8.38
N HIS A 410 2.94 21.96 -8.76
CA HIS A 410 3.30 21.39 -10.06
C HIS A 410 2.68 20.01 -10.27
N SER A 411 2.37 19.29 -9.19
CA SER A 411 1.70 18.00 -9.22
C SER A 411 0.33 18.05 -9.88
N ALA A 412 -0.37 19.20 -9.85
CA ALA A 412 -1.64 19.34 -10.55
C ALA A 412 -1.50 19.19 -12.08
N VAL A 413 -0.29 19.33 -12.67
CA VAL A 413 -0.04 19.00 -14.10
C VAL A 413 -0.44 17.57 -14.42
N ILE A 414 -0.31 16.64 -13.47
CA ILE A 414 -0.74 15.25 -13.65
C ILE A 414 -2.22 15.19 -14.03
N LEU A 415 -3.07 16.05 -13.46
CA LEU A 415 -4.49 16.12 -13.80
C LEU A 415 -4.72 16.56 -15.24
N LEU A 416 -3.96 17.54 -15.73
CA LEU A 416 -4.01 17.98 -17.12
C LEU A 416 -3.58 16.85 -18.07
N LEU A 417 -2.48 16.15 -17.76
CA LEU A 417 -2.01 15.03 -18.56
C LEU A 417 -3.02 13.88 -18.60
N ILE A 418 -3.63 13.55 -17.46
CA ILE A 418 -4.72 12.57 -17.38
C ILE A 418 -5.89 13.02 -18.25
N GLY A 419 -6.30 14.28 -18.15
CA GLY A 419 -7.38 14.82 -18.95
C GLY A 419 -7.13 14.69 -20.45
N LEU A 420 -5.95 15.13 -20.91
CA LEU A 420 -5.56 15.06 -22.32
C LEU A 420 -5.49 13.62 -22.83
N LEU A 421 -4.93 12.70 -22.03
CA LEU A 421 -4.88 11.29 -22.39
C LEU A 421 -6.28 10.70 -22.54
N ASN A 422 -7.21 11.04 -21.65
CA ASN A 422 -8.58 10.55 -21.70
C ASN A 422 -9.40 11.22 -22.82
N VAL A 423 -9.13 12.49 -23.15
CA VAL A 423 -9.67 13.14 -24.36
C VAL A 423 -9.25 12.39 -25.61
N PHE A 424 -7.98 11.95 -25.68
CA PHE A 424 -7.48 11.14 -26.78
C PHE A 424 -8.22 9.80 -26.88
N TYR A 425 -8.37 9.05 -25.79
CA TYR A 425 -9.15 7.81 -25.81
C TYR A 425 -10.62 8.04 -26.20
N PHE A 426 -11.26 9.08 -25.67
CA PHE A 426 -12.64 9.41 -26.02
C PHE A 426 -12.79 9.74 -27.52
N ALA A 427 -11.86 10.51 -28.08
CA ALA A 427 -11.83 10.81 -29.51
C ALA A 427 -11.66 9.56 -30.37
N GLN A 428 -10.90 8.55 -29.90
CA GLN A 428 -10.76 7.27 -30.61
C GLN A 428 -12.08 6.53 -30.76
N PHE A 429 -12.93 6.51 -29.72
CA PHE A 429 -14.27 5.92 -29.81
C PHE A 429 -15.10 6.59 -30.90
N GLY A 430 -15.08 7.94 -30.96
CA GLY A 430 -15.77 8.70 -32.00
C GLY A 430 -15.23 8.42 -33.40
N LEU A 431 -13.90 8.42 -33.58
CA LEU A 431 -13.26 8.12 -34.86
C LEU A 431 -13.55 6.70 -35.35
N TYR A 432 -13.50 5.72 -34.44
CA TYR A 432 -13.83 4.34 -34.78
C TYR A 432 -15.28 4.19 -35.20
N GLU A 433 -16.22 4.84 -34.50
CA GLU A 433 -17.64 4.83 -34.86
C GLU A 433 -17.88 5.40 -36.27
N ILE A 434 -17.14 6.46 -36.64
CA ILE A 434 -17.21 7.05 -37.98
C ILE A 434 -16.60 6.10 -39.02
N PHE A 435 -15.36 5.64 -38.82
CA PHE A 435 -14.63 4.90 -39.86
C PHE A 435 -15.13 3.47 -40.05
N SER A 436 -15.60 2.81 -39.00
CA SER A 436 -16.20 1.48 -39.10
C SER A 436 -17.48 1.47 -39.94
N ARG A 437 -18.18 2.61 -40.05
CA ARG A 437 -19.39 2.77 -40.89
C ARG A 437 -19.08 3.16 -42.33
N VAL A 438 -17.95 3.83 -42.57
CA VAL A 438 -17.62 4.43 -43.89
C VAL A 438 -16.65 3.56 -44.70
N THR A 439 -15.77 2.80 -44.04
CA THR A 439 -14.69 2.05 -44.69
C THR A 439 -14.63 0.61 -44.24
N THR A 440 -14.40 -0.32 -45.17
CA THR A 440 -14.22 -1.75 -44.87
C THR A 440 -12.89 -2.04 -44.16
N ASP A 441 -11.82 -1.33 -44.52
CA ASP A 441 -10.54 -1.32 -43.79
C ASP A 441 -10.35 0.00 -43.03
N TRP A 442 -10.89 0.04 -41.81
CA TRP A 442 -10.90 1.24 -40.96
C TRP A 442 -9.56 1.48 -40.23
N ARG A 443 -8.65 0.51 -40.20
CA ARG A 443 -7.44 0.57 -39.36
C ARG A 443 -6.47 1.70 -39.78
N PRO A 444 -6.13 1.88 -41.08
CA PRO A 444 -5.24 2.96 -41.49
C PRO A 444 -5.83 4.35 -41.23
N SER A 445 -7.15 4.49 -41.44
CA SER A 445 -7.90 5.72 -41.18
C SER A 445 -7.94 6.05 -39.68
N LEU A 446 -8.16 5.06 -38.83
CA LEU A 446 -8.11 5.24 -37.37
C LEU A 446 -6.70 5.61 -36.89
N GLN A 447 -5.66 4.94 -37.40
CA GLN A 447 -4.28 5.26 -37.06
C GLN A 447 -3.92 6.71 -37.46
N SER A 448 -4.27 7.14 -38.67
CA SER A 448 -4.09 8.55 -39.07
C SER A 448 -4.91 9.51 -38.18
N GLY A 449 -6.16 9.16 -37.88
CA GLY A 449 -7.03 9.93 -37.01
C GLY A 449 -6.44 10.14 -35.61
N GLN A 450 -5.79 9.12 -35.03
CA GLN A 450 -5.08 9.25 -33.75
C GLN A 450 -3.98 10.33 -33.80
N SER A 451 -3.19 10.37 -34.87
CA SER A 451 -2.16 11.40 -35.05
C SER A 451 -2.76 12.79 -35.17
N LEU A 452 -3.83 12.90 -35.96
CA LEU A 452 -4.55 14.15 -36.15
C LEU A 452 -5.10 14.67 -34.81
N THR A 453 -5.67 13.80 -33.97
CA THR A 453 -6.17 14.16 -32.64
C THR A 453 -5.05 14.68 -31.73
N ILE A 454 -3.89 14.00 -31.68
CA ILE A 454 -2.75 14.42 -30.84
C ILE A 454 -2.25 15.80 -31.30
N ASN A 455 -2.02 15.96 -32.61
CA ASN A 455 -1.50 17.18 -33.20
C ASN A 455 -2.48 18.36 -33.06
N LEU A 456 -3.78 18.14 -33.29
CA LEU A 456 -4.81 19.15 -33.08
C LEU A 456 -4.90 19.57 -31.61
N SER A 457 -4.80 18.60 -30.68
CA SER A 457 -4.79 18.90 -29.24
C SER A 457 -3.59 19.76 -28.85
N ALA A 458 -2.41 19.50 -29.43
CA ALA A 458 -1.23 20.35 -29.22
C ALA A 458 -1.47 21.79 -29.70
N ILE A 459 -2.05 21.98 -30.89
CA ILE A 459 -2.39 23.31 -31.42
C ILE A 459 -3.36 24.04 -30.49
N VAL A 460 -4.42 23.35 -30.04
CA VAL A 460 -5.41 23.93 -29.11
C VAL A 460 -4.73 24.34 -27.80
N LEU A 461 -3.87 23.49 -27.23
CA LEU A 461 -3.13 23.82 -26.01
C LEU A 461 -2.18 25.00 -26.19
N MET A 462 -1.46 25.09 -27.31
CA MET A 462 -0.59 26.25 -27.57
C MET A 462 -1.39 27.55 -27.67
N PHE A 463 -2.58 27.50 -28.25
CA PHE A 463 -3.46 28.66 -28.33
C PHE A 463 -4.00 29.07 -26.95
N ILE A 464 -4.46 28.10 -26.15
CA ILE A 464 -4.89 28.33 -24.75
C ILE A 464 -3.74 28.93 -23.94
N ALA A 465 -2.53 28.35 -24.04
CA ALA A 465 -1.35 28.85 -23.34
C ALA A 465 -1.03 30.30 -23.71
N LEU A 466 -1.15 30.67 -24.98
CA LEU A 466 -0.93 32.04 -25.45
C LEU A 466 -1.98 33.03 -24.90
N GLN A 467 -3.24 32.59 -24.80
CA GLN A 467 -4.31 33.40 -24.23
C GLN A 467 -4.17 33.60 -22.73
N GLU A 468 -3.92 32.51 -21.99
CA GLU A 468 -3.83 32.50 -20.52
C GLU A 468 -2.43 32.96 -20.02
N LYS A 469 -1.44 33.05 -20.92
CA LYS A 469 -0.03 33.34 -20.61
C LYS A 469 0.58 32.36 -19.62
N ASP A 470 0.17 31.09 -19.71
CA ASP A 470 0.61 30.05 -18.80
C ASP A 470 1.82 29.29 -19.35
N LYS A 471 2.96 29.39 -18.64
CA LYS A 471 4.21 28.69 -18.95
C LYS A 471 4.11 27.18 -18.75
N GLU A 472 3.19 26.71 -17.91
CA GLU A 472 2.97 25.29 -17.69
C GLU A 472 2.26 24.65 -18.89
N ILE A 473 1.19 25.29 -19.37
CA ILE A 473 0.41 24.78 -20.52
C ILE A 473 1.24 24.79 -21.80
N ILE A 474 2.10 25.79 -22.02
CA ILE A 474 2.97 25.82 -23.22
C ILE A 474 3.98 24.67 -23.21
N VAL A 475 4.53 24.30 -22.04
CA VAL A 475 5.46 23.16 -21.91
C VAL A 475 4.73 21.85 -22.19
N VAL A 476 3.52 21.68 -21.63
CA VAL A 476 2.69 20.49 -21.92
C VAL A 476 2.32 20.43 -23.40
N ALA A 477 1.95 21.56 -24.02
CA ALA A 477 1.63 21.64 -25.45
C ALA A 477 2.82 21.22 -26.33
N ALA A 478 4.03 21.68 -25.99
CA ALA A 478 5.25 21.29 -26.68
C ALA A 478 5.55 19.79 -26.54
N ALA A 479 5.33 19.22 -25.36
CA ALA A 479 5.48 17.77 -25.13
C ALA A 479 4.47 16.96 -25.95
N VAL A 480 3.19 17.37 -25.98
CA VAL A 480 2.15 16.70 -26.78
C VAL A 480 2.47 16.80 -28.28
N ALA A 481 2.94 17.97 -28.75
CA ALA A 481 3.39 18.15 -30.13
C ALA A 481 4.55 17.20 -30.49
N LEU A 482 5.53 17.04 -29.60
CA LEU A 482 6.65 16.14 -29.79
C LEU A 482 6.19 14.68 -29.88
N ILE A 483 5.26 14.25 -29.02
CA ILE A 483 4.66 12.91 -29.05
C ILE A 483 3.94 12.70 -30.39
N GLY A 484 3.14 13.67 -30.82
CA GLY A 484 2.43 13.63 -32.11
C GLY A 484 3.39 13.48 -33.29
N MET A 485 4.39 14.36 -33.40
CA MET A 485 5.41 14.28 -34.45
C MET A 485 6.16 12.94 -34.42
N THR A 486 6.59 12.48 -33.24
CA THR A 486 7.26 11.17 -33.09
C THR A 486 6.35 10.05 -33.59
N LYS A 487 5.08 10.06 -33.21
CA LYS A 487 4.10 9.06 -33.63
C LYS A 487 3.95 9.05 -35.16
N VAL A 488 3.89 10.22 -35.80
CA VAL A 488 3.79 10.33 -37.26
C VAL A 488 5.05 9.84 -37.97
N PHE A 489 6.23 10.33 -37.59
CA PHE A 489 7.48 10.03 -38.32
C PHE A 489 8.05 8.65 -38.02
N VAL A 490 7.78 8.08 -36.83
CA VAL A 490 8.31 6.77 -36.43
C VAL A 490 7.33 5.64 -36.69
N PHE A 491 6.02 5.86 -36.53
CA PHE A 491 5.01 4.80 -36.66
C PHE A 491 4.21 4.92 -37.95
N ASP A 492 3.57 6.07 -38.18
CA ASP A 492 2.65 6.21 -39.32
C ASP A 492 3.35 6.09 -40.67
N MET A 493 4.52 6.72 -40.83
CA MET A 493 5.31 6.64 -42.09
C MET A 493 5.61 5.22 -42.55
N PHE A 494 5.71 4.27 -41.62
CA PHE A 494 6.03 2.87 -41.92
C PHE A 494 4.81 1.96 -41.87
N SER A 495 3.71 2.38 -41.24
CA SER A 495 2.55 1.53 -40.95
C SER A 495 1.32 1.82 -41.83
N ILE A 496 1.15 3.05 -42.30
CA ILE A 496 -0.02 3.47 -43.11
C ILE A 496 0.39 3.95 -44.50
N LYS A 497 -0.52 3.84 -45.47
CA LYS A 497 -0.31 4.25 -46.87
C LYS A 497 -1.49 5.07 -47.38
N GLY A 498 -1.26 5.82 -48.46
CA GLY A 498 -2.30 6.58 -49.15
C GLY A 498 -2.73 7.85 -48.39
N VAL A 499 -3.99 8.26 -48.59
CA VAL A 499 -4.55 9.51 -48.03
C VAL A 499 -4.40 9.62 -46.50
N PRO A 500 -4.63 8.54 -45.69
CA PRO A 500 -4.39 8.60 -44.25
C PRO A 500 -2.96 9.02 -43.88
N LEU A 501 -1.95 8.57 -44.62
CA LEU A 501 -0.56 8.97 -44.36
C LEU A 501 -0.34 10.46 -44.65
N VAL A 502 -0.87 10.96 -45.77
CA VAL A 502 -0.76 12.38 -46.15
C VAL A 502 -1.35 13.28 -45.07
N LEU A 503 -2.54 12.94 -44.56
CA LEU A 503 -3.21 13.70 -43.49
C LEU A 503 -2.40 13.70 -42.19
N SER A 504 -1.78 12.56 -41.86
CA SER A 504 -0.94 12.44 -40.67
C SER A 504 0.31 13.33 -40.76
N VAL A 505 1.06 13.26 -41.86
CA VAL A 505 2.24 14.10 -42.10
C VAL A 505 1.87 15.58 -42.16
N PHE A 506 0.79 15.93 -42.87
CA PHE A 506 0.29 17.29 -42.95
C PHE A 506 -0.04 17.87 -41.56
N SER A 507 -0.71 17.10 -40.70
CA SER A 507 -1.04 17.54 -39.35
C SER A 507 0.19 17.87 -38.50
N SER A 508 1.30 17.14 -38.68
CA SER A 508 2.57 17.43 -37.99
C SER A 508 3.20 18.73 -38.50
N GLY A 509 3.16 18.96 -39.82
CA GLY A 509 3.60 20.22 -40.42
C GLY A 509 2.78 21.42 -39.92
N ALA A 510 1.46 21.25 -39.77
CA ALA A 510 0.58 22.27 -39.23
C ALA A 510 0.93 22.63 -37.77
N VAL A 511 1.19 21.63 -36.92
CA VAL A 511 1.63 21.86 -35.53
C VAL A 511 2.94 22.64 -35.49
N ALA A 512 3.93 22.25 -36.31
CA ALA A 512 5.22 22.93 -36.36
C ALA A 512 5.09 24.39 -36.81
N ALA A 513 4.27 24.65 -37.83
CA ALA A 513 3.99 26.00 -38.31
C ALA A 513 3.32 26.87 -37.23
N VAL A 514 2.29 26.34 -36.57
CA VAL A 514 1.60 27.04 -35.47
C VAL A 514 2.53 27.29 -34.29
N GLY A 515 3.32 26.28 -33.89
CA GLY A 515 4.30 26.39 -32.83
C GLY A 515 5.34 27.49 -33.10
N SER A 516 5.83 27.60 -34.34
CA SER A 516 6.74 28.67 -34.76
C SER A 516 6.13 30.06 -34.62
N VAL A 517 4.85 30.23 -34.99
CA VAL A 517 4.15 31.52 -34.85
C VAL A 517 3.93 31.89 -33.38
N ILE A 518 3.53 30.93 -32.56
CA ILE A 518 3.20 31.17 -31.15
C ILE A 518 4.47 31.49 -30.34
N THR A 519 5.56 30.74 -30.56
CA THR A 519 6.86 31.02 -29.91
C THR A 519 7.40 32.39 -30.30
N GLY A 520 7.32 32.78 -31.58
CA GLY A 520 7.72 34.12 -32.03
C GLY A 520 6.90 35.26 -31.40
N ARG A 521 5.59 35.04 -31.17
CA ARG A 521 4.73 36.01 -30.45
C ARG A 521 5.04 36.07 -28.95
N TRP A 522 5.42 34.95 -28.36
CA TRP A 522 5.77 34.87 -26.95
C TRP A 522 7.08 35.62 -26.66
N GLN A 523 8.11 35.39 -27.47
CA GLN A 523 9.43 36.03 -27.30
C GLN A 523 9.37 37.56 -27.43
N LYS A 524 8.67 38.08 -28.45
CA LYS A 524 8.51 39.54 -28.66
C LYS A 524 7.89 40.26 -27.47
N LYS A 525 7.13 39.54 -26.65
CA LYS A 525 6.36 40.09 -25.53
C LYS A 525 7.06 39.94 -24.18
N GLU A 526 8.12 39.13 -24.09
CA GLU A 526 9.04 39.12 -22.93
C GLU A 526 10.15 40.19 -23.06
N THR A 527 10.41 40.67 -24.27
CA THR A 527 11.40 41.73 -24.56
C THR A 527 10.85 43.16 -24.52
N THR A 528 9.54 43.31 -24.31
CA THR A 528 8.82 44.59 -24.13
C THR A 528 8.18 44.60 -22.76
#